data_AF-A0A437M752-F1
#
_entry.id   AF-A0A437M752-F1
#
_cell.length_a   1.000
_cell.length_b   1.000
_cell.length_c   1.000
_cell.angle_alpha   90.00
_cell.angle_beta   90.00
_cell.angle_gamma   90.00
#
_symmetry.space_group_name_H-M   'P 1'
#
loop_
_entity.id
_entity.type
_entity.pdbx_description
1 polymer ?
#
loop_
_entity_poly.entity_id
_entity_poly.type
_entity_poly.pdbx_seq_one_letter_code
_entity_poly.pdbx_strand_id
1 'polypeptide(L)'
;MAAARRSPGNRAGLDLARIITAAREIAPDALSMQAVADVLGVDRKALNYHVGDRETLLGLIAQESFASSFSGVEIAAHADWREACRIYGRGYAQAVIVTGSHARHLPPHHALAGRFLATTEALLLKLTDAGFDDAAAVRSLALLTNICHAFARDAETSRTNPANTRINLLLGSLSSHGEAAFPNLARITEGGIDTYGDAQLDFAIETCIAGMAARLGDATE
;
A
#
# COMPACT_ATOMS: atom_id res chain seq x y z
N MET A 1 16.57 37.32 -36.35
CA MET A 1 15.60 37.23 -35.25
C MET A 1 14.45 36.31 -35.65
N ALA A 2 14.60 35.00 -35.47
CA ALA A 2 13.56 34.02 -35.82
C ALA A 2 12.59 33.84 -34.64
N ALA A 3 11.31 34.14 -34.86
CA ALA A 3 10.25 33.91 -33.89
C ALA A 3 10.01 32.40 -33.74
N ALA A 4 10.27 31.87 -32.55
CA ALA A 4 9.99 30.48 -32.20
C ALA A 4 8.47 30.23 -32.28
N ARG A 5 8.05 29.32 -33.16
CA ARG A 5 6.68 28.82 -33.25
C ARG A 5 6.30 28.12 -31.95
N ARG A 6 5.33 28.68 -31.24
CA ARG A 6 4.76 28.13 -30.00
C ARG A 6 3.85 26.93 -30.33
N SER A 7 4.16 25.77 -29.78
CA SER A 7 3.35 24.56 -29.90
C SER A 7 1.98 24.70 -29.21
N PRO A 8 0.86 24.28 -29.82
CA PRO A 8 -0.47 24.35 -29.23
C PRO A 8 -0.68 23.17 -28.26
N GLY A 9 -0.57 23.44 -26.97
CA GLY A 9 -0.88 22.52 -25.88
C GLY A 9 -0.85 23.18 -24.50
N ASN A 10 -0.23 24.36 -24.41
CA ASN A 10 -0.04 25.10 -23.16
C ASN A 10 -1.14 26.16 -22.90
N ARG A 11 -2.41 25.82 -23.16
CA ARG A 11 -3.55 26.70 -22.83
C ARG A 11 -4.05 26.36 -21.42
N ALA A 12 -3.77 27.28 -20.49
CA ALA A 12 -4.34 27.38 -19.14
C ALA A 12 -3.86 26.37 -18.07
N GLY A 13 -2.58 25.98 -18.04
CA GLY A 13 -1.90 25.51 -16.83
C GLY A 13 -2.53 24.36 -16.04
N LEU A 14 -3.54 23.67 -16.56
CA LEU A 14 -4.22 22.55 -15.94
C LEU A 14 -3.39 21.30 -16.25
N ASP A 15 -2.85 20.69 -15.22
CA ASP A 15 -2.13 19.41 -15.32
C ASP A 15 -2.68 18.44 -14.28
N LEU A 16 -2.25 17.18 -14.38
CA LEU A 16 -2.71 16.11 -13.51
C LEU A 16 -2.40 16.39 -12.03
N ALA A 17 -1.25 17.01 -11.75
CA ALA A 17 -0.82 17.31 -10.40
C ALA A 17 -1.72 18.35 -9.73
N ARG A 18 -2.10 19.41 -10.45
CA ARG A 18 -3.08 20.41 -9.97
C ARG A 18 -4.46 19.80 -9.76
N ILE A 19 -4.88 18.89 -10.64
CA ILE A 19 -6.15 18.17 -10.50
C ILE A 19 -6.17 17.33 -9.22
N ILE A 20 -5.12 16.53 -8.99
CA ILE A 20 -4.99 15.70 -7.79
C ILE A 20 -4.95 16.59 -6.53
N THR A 21 -4.22 17.71 -6.57
CA THR A 21 -4.12 18.65 -5.45
C THR A 21 -5.48 19.24 -5.08
N ALA A 22 -6.22 19.77 -6.05
CA ALA A 22 -7.56 20.32 -5.83
C ALA A 22 -8.55 19.25 -5.35
N ALA A 23 -8.47 18.03 -5.89
CA ALA A 23 -9.34 16.94 -5.49
C ALA A 23 -9.13 16.52 -4.02
N ARG A 24 -7.91 16.63 -3.49
CA ARG A 24 -7.58 16.32 -2.08
C ARG A 24 -8.16 17.31 -1.07
N GLU A 25 -8.53 18.51 -1.50
CA GLU A 25 -9.19 19.51 -0.65
C GLU A 25 -10.68 19.21 -0.44
N ILE A 26 -11.25 18.29 -1.22
CA ILE A 26 -12.66 17.92 -1.18
C ILE A 26 -12.83 16.68 -0.29
N ALA A 27 -13.82 16.70 0.59
CA ALA A 27 -14.16 15.54 1.41
C ALA A 27 -14.50 14.32 0.52
N PRO A 28 -14.07 13.08 0.87
CA PRO A 28 -14.25 11.90 0.01
C PRO A 28 -15.69 11.67 -0.47
N ASP A 29 -16.67 11.93 0.39
CA ASP A 29 -18.10 11.76 0.11
C ASP A 29 -18.68 12.87 -0.79
N ALA A 30 -18.03 14.03 -0.82
CA ALA A 30 -18.38 15.17 -1.67
C ALA A 30 -17.59 15.20 -3.00
N LEU A 31 -16.57 14.35 -3.14
CA LEU A 31 -15.72 14.33 -4.32
C LEU A 31 -16.52 13.93 -5.55
N SER A 32 -16.61 14.83 -6.53
CA SER A 32 -17.17 14.57 -7.85
C SER A 32 -16.34 15.29 -8.91
N MET A 33 -16.42 14.84 -10.16
CA MET A 33 -15.75 15.52 -11.27
C MET A 33 -16.19 16.99 -11.39
N GLN A 34 -17.44 17.30 -11.04
CA GLN A 34 -17.93 18.68 -11.04
C GLN A 34 -17.33 19.49 -9.89
N ALA A 35 -17.32 18.94 -8.67
CA ALA A 35 -16.75 19.64 -7.51
C ALA A 35 -15.26 19.99 -7.73
N VAL A 36 -14.49 19.10 -8.37
CA VAL A 36 -13.09 19.35 -8.73
C VAL A 36 -12.97 20.46 -9.78
N ALA A 37 -13.85 20.45 -10.80
CA ALA A 37 -13.88 21.50 -11.81
C ALA A 37 -14.22 22.87 -11.21
N ASP A 38 -15.16 22.90 -10.27
CA ASP A 38 -15.58 24.11 -9.54
C ASP A 38 -14.43 24.68 -8.69
N VAL A 39 -13.71 23.83 -7.94
CA VAL A 39 -12.52 24.23 -7.17
C VAL A 39 -11.42 24.81 -8.08
N LEU A 40 -11.22 24.20 -9.25
CA LEU A 40 -10.20 24.64 -10.21
C LEU A 40 -10.63 25.84 -11.07
N GLY A 41 -11.91 26.23 -11.03
CA GLY A 41 -12.48 27.27 -11.88
C GLY A 41 -12.42 26.93 -13.38
N VAL A 42 -12.47 25.64 -13.73
CA VAL A 42 -12.40 25.15 -15.12
C VAL A 42 -13.69 24.46 -15.53
N ASP A 43 -13.91 24.34 -16.83
CA ASP A 43 -15.02 23.53 -17.34
C ASP A 43 -14.74 22.02 -17.14
N ARG A 44 -15.78 21.25 -16.82
CA ARG A 44 -15.68 19.79 -16.61
C ARG A 44 -15.09 19.06 -17.82
N LYS A 45 -15.33 19.53 -19.04
CA LYS A 45 -14.74 18.94 -20.26
C LYS A 45 -13.23 19.09 -20.28
N ALA A 46 -12.69 20.20 -19.76
CA ALA A 46 -11.24 20.39 -19.62
C ALA A 46 -10.64 19.36 -18.66
N LEU A 47 -11.32 19.10 -17.54
CA LEU A 47 -10.93 18.07 -16.57
C LEU A 47 -10.92 16.66 -17.18
N ASN A 48 -11.96 16.32 -17.97
CA ASN A 48 -12.11 15.01 -18.61
C ASN A 48 -11.01 14.68 -19.63
N TYR A 49 -10.28 15.67 -20.17
CA TYR A 49 -9.11 15.40 -21.01
C TYR A 49 -7.93 14.80 -20.24
N HIS A 50 -7.87 15.02 -18.92
CA HIS A 50 -6.81 14.51 -18.06
C HIS A 50 -7.26 13.29 -17.26
N VAL A 51 -8.50 13.27 -16.78
CA VAL A 51 -9.04 12.20 -15.94
C VAL A 51 -10.48 11.89 -16.36
N GLY A 52 -10.73 10.67 -16.85
CA GLY A 52 -11.99 10.32 -17.48
C GLY A 52 -13.19 10.27 -16.52
N ASP A 53 -12.96 9.88 -15.27
CA ASP A 53 -14.02 9.70 -14.28
C ASP A 53 -13.51 9.79 -12.83
N ARG A 54 -14.46 9.80 -11.89
CA ARG A 54 -14.20 9.88 -10.45
C ARG A 54 -13.36 8.71 -9.95
N GLU A 55 -13.56 7.52 -10.50
CA GLU A 55 -12.88 6.32 -10.04
C GLU A 55 -11.39 6.36 -10.41
N THR A 56 -11.10 6.76 -11.64
CA THR A 56 -9.75 7.04 -12.14
C THR A 56 -9.08 8.13 -11.29
N LEU A 57 -9.81 9.20 -10.94
CA LEU A 57 -9.30 10.25 -10.08
C LEU A 57 -8.92 9.72 -8.68
N LEU A 58 -9.79 8.89 -8.09
CA LEU A 58 -9.53 8.26 -6.80
C LEU A 58 -8.31 7.34 -6.84
N GLY A 59 -8.14 6.57 -7.92
CA GLY A 59 -6.97 5.73 -8.13
C GLY A 59 -5.68 6.56 -8.22
N LEU A 60 -5.71 7.70 -8.90
CA LEU A 60 -4.57 8.62 -8.99
C LEU A 60 -4.23 9.29 -7.65
N ILE A 61 -5.24 9.70 -6.88
CA ILE A 61 -5.04 10.25 -5.52
C ILE A 61 -4.43 9.18 -4.61
N ALA A 62 -4.95 7.94 -4.69
CA ALA A 62 -4.43 6.82 -3.93
C ALA A 62 -2.95 6.56 -4.27
N GLN A 63 -2.63 6.52 -5.57
CA GLN A 63 -1.28 6.31 -6.07
C GLN A 63 -0.31 7.41 -5.61
N GLU A 64 -0.71 8.68 -5.70
CA GLU A 64 0.13 9.80 -5.25
C GLU A 64 0.36 9.76 -3.73
N SER A 65 -0.69 9.45 -2.95
CA SER A 65 -0.59 9.30 -1.49
C SER A 65 0.38 8.19 -1.10
N PHE A 66 0.23 7.02 -1.74
CA PHE A 66 1.14 5.89 -1.56
C PHE A 66 2.56 6.25 -1.94
N ALA A 67 2.78 6.81 -3.15
CA ALA A 67 4.09 7.14 -3.67
C ALA A 67 4.81 8.19 -2.81
N SER A 68 4.09 9.22 -2.35
CA SER A 68 4.63 10.23 -1.45
C SER A 68 5.11 9.61 -0.14
N SER A 69 4.27 8.78 0.50
CA SER A 69 4.63 8.10 1.75
C SER A 69 5.77 7.10 1.58
N PHE A 70 5.76 6.31 0.49
CA PHE A 70 6.75 5.27 0.26
C PHE A 70 8.09 5.84 -0.23
N SER A 71 8.10 7.02 -0.85
CA SER A 71 9.34 7.64 -1.34
C SER A 71 10.33 8.06 -0.27
N GLY A 72 9.90 8.12 1.00
CA GLY A 72 10.80 8.32 2.14
C GLY A 72 11.45 7.04 2.66
N VAL A 73 11.14 5.88 2.07
CA VAL A 73 11.69 4.58 2.48
C VAL A 73 13.06 4.39 1.84
N GLU A 74 14.10 4.56 2.66
CA GLU A 74 15.49 4.42 2.25
C GLU A 74 16.11 3.16 2.86
N ILE A 75 16.54 2.22 2.01
CA ILE A 75 17.30 1.06 2.44
C ILE A 75 18.76 1.48 2.58
N ALA A 76 19.28 1.44 3.81
CA ALA A 76 20.64 1.86 4.08
C ALA A 76 21.67 1.00 3.34
N ALA A 77 22.75 1.62 2.84
CA ALA A 77 23.79 0.91 2.09
C ALA A 77 24.44 -0.23 2.89
N HIS A 78 24.53 -0.09 4.21
CA HIS A 78 25.11 -1.07 5.14
C HIS A 78 24.08 -2.06 5.70
N ALA A 79 22.80 -1.94 5.35
CA ALA A 79 21.78 -2.91 5.77
C ALA A 79 22.06 -4.27 5.13
N ASP A 80 21.91 -5.34 5.92
CA ASP A 80 21.82 -6.68 5.39
C ASP A 80 20.46 -6.92 4.74
N TRP A 81 20.28 -8.06 4.09
CA TRP A 81 19.04 -8.39 3.41
C TRP A 81 17.83 -8.49 4.36
N ARG A 82 18.03 -8.88 5.61
CA ARG A 82 16.96 -9.00 6.60
C ARG A 82 16.47 -7.62 7.02
N GLU A 83 17.40 -6.72 7.30
CA GLU A 83 17.09 -5.34 7.64
C GLU A 83 16.46 -4.61 6.46
N ALA A 84 16.94 -4.84 5.24
CA ALA A 84 16.31 -4.34 4.03
C ALA A 84 14.85 -4.81 3.89
N CYS A 85 14.56 -6.09 4.16
CA CYS A 85 13.18 -6.61 4.18
C CYS A 85 12.31 -5.92 5.25
N ARG A 86 12.85 -5.66 6.45
CA ARG A 86 12.10 -4.95 7.52
C ARG A 86 11.77 -3.52 7.12
N ILE A 87 12.76 -2.76 6.66
CA ILE A 87 12.62 -1.38 6.21
C ILE A 87 11.58 -1.31 5.09
N TYR A 88 11.74 -2.16 4.08
CA TYR A 88 10.82 -2.23 2.95
C TYR A 88 9.40 -2.59 3.39
N GLY A 89 9.23 -3.67 4.16
CA GLY A 89 7.93 -4.18 4.58
C GLY A 89 7.14 -3.20 5.43
N ARG A 90 7.80 -2.59 6.44
CA ARG A 90 7.18 -1.57 7.30
C ARG A 90 6.84 -0.32 6.51
N GLY A 91 7.77 0.18 5.70
CA GLY A 91 7.53 1.34 4.84
C GLY A 91 6.36 1.12 3.88
N TYR A 92 6.27 -0.08 3.30
CA TYR A 92 5.19 -0.45 2.39
C TYR A 92 3.84 -0.49 3.11
N ALA A 93 3.76 -1.20 4.24
CA ALA A 93 2.53 -1.28 5.03
C ALA A 93 2.05 0.12 5.45
N GLN A 94 2.97 0.96 5.93
CA GLN A 94 2.66 2.33 6.34
C GLN A 94 2.14 3.17 5.17
N ALA A 95 2.74 3.07 3.99
CA ALA A 95 2.27 3.79 2.80
C ALA A 95 0.86 3.37 2.38
N VAL A 96 0.52 2.08 2.49
CA VAL A 96 -0.85 1.60 2.26
C VAL A 96 -1.81 2.13 3.33
N ILE A 97 -1.43 2.10 4.62
CA ILE A 97 -2.26 2.60 5.73
C ILE A 97 -2.54 4.10 5.58
N VAL A 98 -1.54 4.91 5.22
CA VAL A 98 -1.67 6.36 4.97
C VAL A 98 -2.60 6.65 3.78
N THR A 99 -2.65 5.75 2.80
CA THR A 99 -3.60 5.85 1.68
C THR A 99 -5.05 5.69 2.16
N GLY A 100 -5.26 5.02 3.30
CA GLY A 100 -6.54 4.93 4.00
C GLY A 100 -7.64 4.31 3.14
N SER A 101 -8.85 4.88 3.21
CA SER A 101 -10.02 4.39 2.47
C SER A 101 -9.83 4.39 0.95
N HIS A 102 -8.86 5.15 0.42
CA HIS A 102 -8.51 5.16 -1.00
C HIS A 102 -7.65 3.98 -1.43
N ALA A 103 -7.08 3.20 -0.51
CA ALA A 103 -6.20 2.07 -0.83
C ALA A 103 -6.89 1.01 -1.71
N ARG A 104 -8.23 0.89 -1.62
CA ARG A 104 -9.02 -0.01 -2.49
C ARG A 104 -9.00 0.39 -3.97
N HIS A 105 -8.64 1.64 -4.27
CA HIS A 105 -8.57 2.19 -5.63
C HIS A 105 -7.13 2.11 -6.19
N LEU A 106 -6.16 1.59 -5.43
CA LEU A 106 -4.81 1.36 -5.95
C LEU A 106 -4.86 0.32 -7.07
N PRO A 107 -4.30 0.61 -8.26
CA PRO A 107 -4.22 -0.37 -9.32
C PRO A 107 -3.35 -1.57 -8.92
N PRO A 108 -3.68 -2.79 -9.39
CA PRO A 108 -2.80 -3.94 -9.22
C PRO A 108 -1.45 -3.66 -9.88
N HIS A 109 -0.36 -4.00 -9.20
CA HIS A 109 1.03 -3.76 -9.64
C HIS A 109 1.47 -2.29 -9.70
N HIS A 110 1.09 -1.49 -8.70
CA HIS A 110 1.61 -0.11 -8.47
C HIS A 110 3.15 0.00 -8.42
N ALA A 111 3.83 -1.13 -8.36
CA ALA A 111 5.26 -1.36 -8.23
C ALA A 111 6.17 -0.78 -9.34
N LEU A 112 5.65 0.04 -10.26
CA LEU A 112 6.40 0.54 -11.43
C LEU A 112 6.36 2.07 -11.58
N ALA A 113 5.80 2.81 -10.62
CA ALA A 113 5.95 4.27 -10.59
C ALA A 113 7.37 4.65 -10.13
N GLY A 114 8.05 5.56 -10.85
CA GLY A 114 9.51 5.73 -10.79
C GLY A 114 10.18 5.78 -9.41
N ARG A 115 9.55 6.39 -8.39
CA ARG A 115 10.10 6.45 -7.02
C ARG A 115 10.07 5.11 -6.28
N PHE A 116 9.12 4.23 -6.59
CA PHE A 116 9.04 2.89 -6.03
C PHE A 116 10.17 1.99 -6.56
N LEU A 117 10.54 2.16 -7.84
CA LEU A 117 11.57 1.33 -8.49
C LEU A 117 12.91 1.38 -7.76
N ALA A 118 13.34 2.54 -7.26
CA ALA A 118 14.63 2.67 -6.58
C ALA A 118 14.70 1.86 -5.27
N THR A 119 13.65 1.93 -4.44
CA THR A 119 13.59 1.17 -3.18
C THR A 119 13.46 -0.33 -3.43
N THR A 120 12.71 -0.72 -4.47
CA THR A 120 12.62 -2.13 -4.89
C THR A 120 13.92 -2.66 -5.44
N GLU A 121 14.60 -1.89 -6.29
CA GLU A 121 15.93 -2.24 -6.82
C GLU A 121 16.93 -2.42 -5.68
N ALA A 122 16.93 -1.51 -4.70
CA ALA A 122 17.79 -1.60 -3.52
C ALA A 122 17.52 -2.89 -2.71
N LEU A 123 16.26 -3.27 -2.52
CA LEU A 123 15.93 -4.54 -1.84
C LEU A 123 16.39 -5.75 -2.67
N LEU A 124 16.10 -5.77 -3.97
CA LEU A 124 16.50 -6.87 -4.85
C LEU A 124 18.03 -7.05 -4.84
N LEU A 125 18.78 -5.94 -4.89
CA LEU A 125 20.24 -5.96 -4.76
C LEU A 125 20.69 -6.62 -3.45
N LYS A 126 20.06 -6.28 -2.31
CA LYS A 126 20.40 -6.92 -1.03
C LYS A 126 20.10 -8.41 -1.00
N LEU A 127 19.01 -8.84 -1.65
CA LEU A 127 18.67 -10.26 -1.77
C LEU A 127 19.69 -10.98 -2.66
N THR A 128 20.06 -10.43 -3.81
CA THR A 128 21.03 -11.06 -4.71
C THR A 128 22.43 -11.10 -4.08
N ASP A 129 22.86 -10.05 -3.39
CA ASP A 129 24.13 -10.01 -2.64
C ASP A 129 24.20 -11.09 -1.55
N ALA A 130 23.05 -11.47 -1.00
CA ALA A 130 22.93 -12.53 -0.01
C ALA A 130 22.89 -13.95 -0.60
N GLY A 131 22.88 -14.09 -1.94
CA GLY A 131 22.90 -15.37 -2.64
C GLY A 131 21.53 -15.86 -3.14
N PHE A 132 20.48 -15.03 -3.10
CA PHE A 132 19.21 -15.39 -3.74
C PHE A 132 19.37 -15.31 -5.26
N ASP A 133 18.90 -16.31 -5.99
CA ASP A 133 18.73 -16.20 -7.43
C ASP A 133 17.56 -15.26 -7.79
N ASP A 134 17.48 -14.82 -9.06
CA ASP A 134 16.45 -13.87 -9.52
C ASP A 134 15.03 -14.36 -9.22
N ALA A 135 14.79 -15.66 -9.37
CA ALA A 135 13.47 -16.26 -9.13
C ALA A 135 13.10 -16.19 -7.65
N ALA A 136 14.03 -16.52 -6.76
CA ALA A 136 13.86 -16.47 -5.32
C ALA A 136 13.74 -15.02 -4.82
N ALA A 137 14.53 -14.09 -5.37
CA ALA A 137 14.47 -12.67 -5.02
C ALA A 137 13.10 -12.07 -5.38
N VAL A 138 12.61 -12.27 -6.61
CA VAL A 138 11.31 -11.78 -7.06
C VAL A 138 10.15 -12.43 -6.28
N ARG A 139 10.20 -13.74 -6.04
CA ARG A 139 9.18 -14.43 -5.24
C ARG A 139 9.15 -13.94 -3.80
N SER A 140 10.32 -13.66 -3.21
CA SER A 140 10.43 -13.12 -1.85
C SER A 140 9.88 -11.71 -1.74
N LEU A 141 10.23 -10.84 -2.70
CA LEU A 141 9.66 -9.49 -2.81
C LEU A 141 8.13 -9.53 -2.92
N ALA A 142 7.60 -10.40 -3.79
CA ALA A 142 6.17 -10.55 -3.98
C ALA A 142 5.48 -11.04 -2.69
N LEU A 143 6.05 -12.04 -2.02
CA LEU A 143 5.52 -12.56 -0.75
C LEU A 143 5.48 -11.49 0.33
N LEU A 144 6.61 -10.79 0.55
CA LEU A 144 6.72 -9.71 1.53
C LEU A 144 5.69 -8.59 1.25
N THR A 145 5.59 -8.17 -0.02
CA THR A 145 4.64 -7.15 -0.47
C THR A 145 3.19 -7.59 -0.21
N ASN A 146 2.85 -8.84 -0.55
CA ASN A 146 1.50 -9.38 -0.37
C ASN A 146 1.10 -9.45 1.11
N ILE A 147 2.00 -9.92 1.97
CA ILE A 147 1.75 -10.02 3.42
C ILE A 147 1.58 -8.62 4.02
N CYS A 148 2.45 -7.66 3.69
CA CYS A 148 2.35 -6.30 4.18
C CYS A 148 1.09 -5.59 3.65
N HIS A 149 0.70 -5.86 2.40
CA HIS A 149 -0.55 -5.34 1.83
C HIS A 149 -1.79 -5.90 2.54
N ALA A 150 -1.81 -7.22 2.79
CA ALA A 150 -2.90 -7.87 3.51
C ALA A 150 -3.04 -7.32 4.94
N PHE A 151 -1.92 -7.19 5.66
CA PHE A 151 -1.89 -6.57 6.98
C PHE A 151 -2.46 -5.14 6.95
N ALA A 152 -2.00 -4.31 6.02
CA ALA A 152 -2.45 -2.92 5.94
C ALA A 152 -3.97 -2.80 5.67
N ARG A 153 -4.53 -3.70 4.86
CA ARG A 153 -5.98 -3.78 4.64
C ARG A 153 -6.75 -4.18 5.89
N ASP A 154 -6.21 -5.15 6.64
CA ASP A 154 -6.79 -5.58 7.91
C ASP A 154 -6.75 -4.45 8.95
N ALA A 155 -5.62 -3.76 9.07
CA ALA A 155 -5.45 -2.60 9.96
C ALA A 155 -6.41 -1.46 9.59
N GLU A 156 -6.65 -1.19 8.31
CA GLU A 156 -7.69 -0.23 7.89
C GLU A 156 -9.09 -0.69 8.29
N THR A 157 -9.38 -1.98 8.14
CA THR A 157 -10.68 -2.57 8.52
C THR A 157 -10.91 -2.46 10.02
N SER A 158 -9.90 -2.71 10.85
CA SER A 158 -10.05 -2.58 12.31
C SER A 158 -10.30 -1.14 12.75
N ARG A 159 -9.71 -0.15 12.06
CA ARG A 159 -9.96 1.27 12.34
C ARG A 159 -11.35 1.74 11.89
N THR A 160 -11.78 1.33 10.70
CA THR A 160 -13.03 1.82 10.09
C THR A 160 -14.26 1.02 10.49
N ASN A 161 -14.08 -0.25 10.82
CA ASN A 161 -15.14 -1.14 11.26
C ASN A 161 -14.66 -2.11 12.36
N PRO A 162 -14.49 -1.61 13.61
CA PRO A 162 -14.00 -2.43 14.73
C PRO A 162 -14.85 -3.67 15.01
N ALA A 163 -16.16 -3.62 14.73
CA ALA A 163 -17.07 -4.75 14.89
C ALA A 163 -16.74 -5.92 13.94
N ASN A 164 -16.10 -5.63 12.80
CA ASN A 164 -15.66 -6.61 11.81
C ASN A 164 -14.24 -7.14 12.06
N THR A 165 -13.66 -6.89 13.24
CA THR A 165 -12.39 -7.53 13.62
C THR A 165 -12.59 -9.02 13.92
N ARG A 166 -11.57 -9.83 13.67
CA ARG A 166 -11.57 -11.29 13.86
C ARG A 166 -12.07 -11.68 15.24
N ILE A 167 -11.60 -10.99 16.28
CA ILE A 167 -11.98 -11.27 17.67
C ILE A 167 -13.47 -10.99 17.91
N ASN A 168 -14.00 -9.88 17.42
CA ASN A 168 -15.42 -9.52 17.61
C ASN A 168 -16.35 -10.45 16.81
N LEU A 169 -15.98 -10.80 15.58
CA LEU A 169 -16.70 -11.77 14.77
C LEU A 169 -16.70 -13.16 15.42
N LEU A 170 -15.57 -13.55 16.01
CA LEU A 170 -15.43 -14.83 16.70
C LEU A 170 -16.29 -14.88 17.97
N LEU A 171 -16.23 -13.85 18.82
CA LEU A 171 -17.05 -13.75 20.03
C LEU A 171 -18.55 -13.82 19.72
N GLY A 172 -19.01 -13.12 18.68
CA GLY A 172 -20.41 -13.19 18.22
C GLY A 172 -20.79 -14.59 17.75
N SER A 173 -19.88 -15.28 17.05
CA SER A 173 -20.09 -16.64 16.55
C SER A 173 -20.15 -17.68 17.66
N LEU A 174 -19.24 -17.60 18.65
CA LEU A 174 -19.22 -18.49 19.81
C LEU A 174 -20.47 -18.32 20.69
N SER A 175 -20.91 -17.08 20.88
CA SER A 175 -22.16 -16.78 21.61
C SER A 175 -23.39 -17.44 20.97
N SER A 176 -23.37 -17.60 19.64
CA SER A 176 -24.49 -18.16 18.88
C SER A 176 -24.47 -19.70 18.78
N HIS A 177 -23.28 -20.33 18.84
CA HIS A 177 -23.11 -21.77 18.58
C HIS A 177 -22.68 -22.59 19.81
N GLY A 178 -22.36 -21.93 20.93
CA GLY A 178 -21.94 -22.56 22.18
C GLY A 178 -20.44 -22.87 22.23
N GLU A 179 -19.77 -22.37 23.26
CA GLU A 179 -18.30 -22.49 23.45
C GLU A 179 -17.82 -23.94 23.60
N ALA A 180 -18.63 -24.81 24.19
CA ALA A 180 -18.29 -26.21 24.44
C ALA A 180 -17.99 -26.99 23.15
N ALA A 181 -18.56 -26.56 22.00
CA ALA A 181 -18.30 -27.17 20.70
C ALA A 181 -16.95 -26.72 20.10
N PHE A 182 -16.38 -25.61 20.58
CA PHE A 182 -15.18 -24.98 20.02
C PHE A 182 -14.16 -24.58 21.10
N PRO A 183 -13.65 -25.55 21.89
CA PRO A 183 -12.82 -25.25 23.07
C PRO A 183 -11.54 -24.47 22.76
N ASN A 184 -10.94 -24.66 21.58
CA ASN A 184 -9.77 -23.90 21.17
C ASN A 184 -10.10 -22.44 20.87
N LEU A 185 -11.25 -22.18 20.21
CA LEU A 185 -11.67 -20.84 19.88
C LEU A 185 -12.07 -20.07 21.13
N ALA A 186 -12.80 -20.72 22.05
CA ALA A 186 -13.12 -20.15 23.36
C ALA A 186 -11.85 -19.72 24.11
N ARG A 187 -10.87 -20.63 24.25
CA ARG A 187 -9.57 -20.33 24.88
C ARG A 187 -8.80 -19.19 24.19
N ILE A 188 -8.82 -19.12 22.86
CA ILE A 188 -8.13 -18.06 22.11
C ILE A 188 -8.76 -16.68 22.39
N THR A 189 -10.09 -16.62 22.55
CA THR A 189 -10.76 -15.34 22.84
C THR A 189 -10.38 -14.73 24.19
N GLU A 190 -10.03 -15.54 25.19
CA GLU A 190 -9.54 -15.08 26.50
C GLU A 190 -8.22 -14.32 26.39
N GLY A 191 -7.40 -14.64 25.38
CA GLY A 191 -6.07 -14.08 25.20
C GLY A 191 -6.03 -12.64 24.67
N GLY A 192 -7.16 -12.12 24.15
CA GLY A 192 -7.25 -10.72 23.68
C GLY A 192 -6.19 -10.32 22.64
N ILE A 193 -5.70 -11.28 21.83
CA ILE A 193 -4.57 -11.06 20.92
C ILE A 193 -4.97 -10.08 19.83
N ASP A 194 -4.30 -8.94 19.78
CA ASP A 194 -4.42 -8.00 18.68
C ASP A 194 -3.69 -8.50 17.44
N THR A 195 -4.43 -8.65 16.35
CA THR A 195 -3.91 -9.09 15.03
C THR A 195 -3.97 -7.95 14.00
N TYR A 196 -3.99 -6.70 14.46
CA TYR A 196 -4.12 -5.50 13.63
C TYR A 196 -3.07 -4.43 13.91
N GLY A 197 -2.39 -4.49 15.06
CA GLY A 197 -1.31 -3.57 15.42
C GLY A 197 0.08 -3.98 14.96
N ASP A 198 1.08 -3.18 15.34
CA ASP A 198 2.48 -3.32 14.91
C ASP A 198 3.09 -4.70 15.24
N ALA A 199 2.70 -5.30 16.38
CA ALA A 199 3.17 -6.63 16.76
C ALA A 199 2.78 -7.71 15.72
N GLN A 200 1.62 -7.57 15.07
CA GLN A 200 1.20 -8.48 14.01
C GLN A 200 1.99 -8.25 12.72
N LEU A 201 2.29 -6.99 12.38
CA LEU A 201 3.13 -6.67 11.23
C LEU A 201 4.54 -7.24 11.41
N ASP A 202 5.12 -7.04 12.58
CA ASP A 202 6.44 -7.56 12.93
C ASP A 202 6.46 -9.08 12.89
N PHE A 203 5.45 -9.74 13.47
CA PHE A 203 5.31 -11.20 13.36
C PHE A 203 5.29 -11.67 11.91
N ALA A 204 4.54 -10.99 11.04
CA ALA A 204 4.40 -11.37 9.64
C ALA A 204 5.69 -11.18 8.84
N ILE A 205 6.40 -10.06 9.06
CA ILE A 205 7.69 -9.77 8.42
C ILE A 205 8.75 -10.77 8.89
N GLU A 206 8.90 -10.99 10.19
CA GLU A 206 9.92 -11.92 10.71
C GLU A 206 9.63 -13.36 10.28
N THR A 207 8.36 -13.77 10.21
CA THR A 207 7.98 -15.09 9.67
C THR A 207 8.37 -15.23 8.20
N CYS A 208 8.16 -14.19 7.40
CA CYS A 208 8.60 -14.18 5.99
C CYS A 208 10.13 -14.28 5.88
N ILE A 209 10.87 -13.48 6.65
CA ILE A 209 12.34 -13.47 6.67
C ILE A 209 12.89 -14.84 7.11
N ALA A 210 12.32 -15.46 8.14
CA ALA A 210 12.72 -16.78 8.60
C ALA A 210 12.51 -17.85 7.51
N GLY A 211 11.36 -17.81 6.82
CA GLY A 211 11.07 -18.70 5.69
C GLY A 211 12.02 -18.48 4.51
N MET A 212 12.37 -17.24 4.21
CA MET A 212 13.38 -16.90 3.19
C MET A 212 14.76 -17.42 3.56
N ALA A 213 15.19 -17.24 4.83
CA ALA A 213 16.48 -17.70 5.31
C ALA A 213 16.63 -19.22 5.24
N ALA A 214 15.58 -19.97 5.61
CA ALA A 214 15.56 -21.42 5.53
C ALA A 214 15.74 -21.90 4.07
N ARG A 215 14.99 -21.30 3.14
CA ARG A 215 15.08 -21.65 1.71
C ARG A 215 16.42 -21.30 1.07
N LEU A 216 17.09 -20.26 1.55
CA LEU A 216 18.44 -19.92 1.13
C LEU A 216 19.44 -20.97 1.62
N GLY A 217 19.31 -21.42 2.87
CA GLY A 217 20.12 -22.51 3.44
C GLY A 217 19.99 -23.81 2.64
N ASP A 218 18.75 -24.20 2.31
CA ASP A 218 18.47 -25.41 1.52
C ASP A 218 19.00 -25.34 0.07
N ALA A 219 19.25 -24.15 -0.46
CA ALA A 219 19.80 -23.95 -1.80
C ALA A 219 21.34 -23.99 -1.85
N THR A 220 21.99 -24.00 -0.68
CA THR A 220 23.46 -23.95 -0.55
C THR A 220 24.08 -25.32 -0.18
N GLU A 221 23.25 -26.34 0.09
CA GLU A 221 23.64 -27.76 0.23
C GLU A 221 23.44 -28.54 -1.09
#